data_AF-A0A962QWF5-F1
#
_entry.id   AF-A0A962QWF5-F1
#
_cell.length_a   1.000
_cell.length_b   1.000
_cell.length_c   1.000
_cell.angle_alpha   90.00
_cell.angle_beta   90.00
_cell.angle_gamma   90.00
#
_symmetry.space_group_name_H-M   'P 1'
#
loop_
_entity.id
_entity.type
_entity.pdbx_description
1 polymer ?
#
loop_
_entity_poly.entity_id
_entity_poly.type
_entity_poly.pdbx_seq_one_letter_code
_entity_poly.pdbx_strand_id
1 'polypeptide(L)'
;MTVLQAETEQITASTYLPINKNWRIFGAINYSILDNTSIEEMVGVEYDNCCWSFRLLNLRYYDNSSTGFFPDFSDPDLEKENSTQFQVIFKGMGSFGSRISNILEDMVRGYKEREY
;
A
#
# COMPACT_ATOMS: atom_id res chain seq x y z
N MET A 1 -11.93 7.73 -30.01
CA MET A 1 -11.49 8.40 -28.77
C MET A 1 -10.42 7.50 -28.18
N THR A 2 -9.18 7.72 -28.60
CA THR A 2 -8.01 6.93 -28.20
C THR A 2 -7.61 7.42 -26.82
N VAL A 3 -7.75 6.58 -25.80
CA VAL A 3 -7.26 6.90 -24.46
C VAL A 3 -5.74 6.90 -24.57
N LEU A 4 -5.12 8.07 -24.49
CA LEU A 4 -3.68 8.17 -24.30
C LEU A 4 -3.38 7.53 -22.94
N GLN A 5 -2.98 6.25 -22.93
CA GLN A 5 -2.28 5.70 -21.76
C GLN A 5 -1.00 6.52 -21.65
N ALA A 6 -0.97 7.47 -20.72
CA ALA A 6 0.29 8.02 -20.27
C ALA A 6 1.16 6.83 -19.90
N GLU A 7 2.30 6.68 -20.54
CA GLU A 7 3.26 5.63 -20.25
C GLU A 7 3.91 6.03 -18.92
N THR A 8 3.22 5.79 -17.80
CA THR A 8 3.78 6.03 -16.48
C THR A 8 4.75 4.89 -16.23
N GLU A 9 6.02 5.13 -16.59
CA GLU A 9 7.14 4.28 -16.19
C GLU A 9 7.26 4.36 -14.66
N GLN A 10 6.59 3.43 -13.99
CA GLN A 10 6.65 3.26 -12.55
C GLN A 10 7.27 1.91 -12.23
N ILE A 11 8.17 1.90 -11.25
CA ILE A 11 8.75 0.69 -10.70
C ILE A 11 8.12 0.46 -9.33
N THR A 12 7.39 -0.64 -9.22
CA THR A 12 6.87 -1.12 -7.94
C THR A 12 7.82 -2.17 -7.38
N ALA A 13 8.34 -1.95 -6.18
CA ALA A 13 9.05 -2.97 -5.41
C ALA A 13 8.20 -3.34 -4.19
N SER A 14 7.82 -4.61 -4.09
CA SER A 14 7.02 -5.12 -2.97
C SER A 14 7.66 -6.37 -2.37
N THR A 15 7.42 -6.57 -1.07
CA THR A 15 7.93 -7.71 -0.32
C THR A 15 6.91 -8.18 0.71
N TYR A 16 6.82 -9.49 0.90
CA TYR A 16 5.97 -10.12 1.89
C TYR A 16 6.71 -11.30 2.49
N LEU A 17 7.25 -11.12 3.70
CA LEU A 17 8.20 -12.05 4.32
C LEU A 17 7.65 -12.57 5.66
N PRO A 18 7.56 -13.91 5.84
CA PRO A 18 7.28 -14.48 7.14
C PRO A 18 8.52 -14.42 8.04
N ILE A 19 8.43 -13.71 9.16
CA ILE A 19 9.49 -13.73 10.19
C ILE A 19 9.39 -15.04 10.96
N ASN A 20 8.17 -15.40 11.37
CA ASN A 20 7.87 -16.59 12.18
C ASN A 20 6.54 -17.20 11.72
N LYS A 21 6.12 -18.29 12.38
CA LYS A 21 4.80 -18.91 12.12
C LYS A 21 3.62 -17.94 12.29
N ASN A 22 3.75 -17.00 13.22
CA ASN A 22 2.70 -16.04 13.55
C ASN A 22 2.95 -14.63 13.00
N TRP A 23 4.20 -14.23 12.79
CA TRP A 23 4.55 -12.86 12.39
C TRP A 23 4.97 -12.81 10.93
N ARG A 24 4.39 -11.89 10.18
CA ARG A 24 4.81 -11.56 8.82
C ARG A 24 4.94 -10.07 8.68
N ILE A 25 5.90 -9.65 7.88
CA ILE A 25 6.09 -8.26 7.53
C ILE A 25 5.86 -8.11 6.04
N PHE A 26 5.34 -6.96 5.67
CA PHE A 26 5.11 -6.63 4.29
C PHE A 26 5.38 -5.15 4.06
N GLY A 27 5.78 -4.83 2.84
CA GLY A 27 6.00 -3.46 2.45
C GLY A 27 6.08 -3.37 0.94
N ALA A 28 5.76 -2.20 0.42
CA ALA A 28 5.88 -1.89 -0.98
C ALA A 28 6.22 -0.42 -1.16
N ILE A 29 6.93 -0.13 -2.24
CA ILE A 29 7.31 1.21 -2.65
C ILE A 29 7.06 1.34 -4.15
N ASN A 30 6.35 2.39 -4.52
CA ASN A 30 6.12 2.78 -5.91
C ASN A 30 7.01 3.96 -6.25
N TYR A 31 7.86 3.81 -7.26
CA TYR A 31 8.79 4.84 -7.71
C TYR A 31 8.46 5.26 -9.14
N SER A 32 8.25 6.56 -9.38
CA SER A 32 8.08 7.12 -10.72
C SER A 32 9.44 7.37 -11.35
N ILE A 33 9.73 6.74 -12.49
CA ILE A 33 10.96 7.02 -13.24
C ILE A 33 10.87 8.38 -13.94
N LEU A 34 9.67 8.78 -14.40
CA LEU A 34 9.46 10.07 -15.07
C LEU A 34 9.74 11.26 -14.14
N ASP A 35 9.28 11.15 -12.90
CA ASP A 35 9.38 12.24 -11.91
C ASP A 35 10.53 12.05 -10.93
N ASN A 36 11.31 10.96 -11.08
CA ASN A 36 12.45 10.58 -10.24
C ASN A 36 12.13 10.64 -8.73
N THR A 37 10.93 10.21 -8.34
CA THR A 37 10.40 10.36 -6.98
C THR A 37 9.59 9.13 -6.53
N SER A 38 9.62 8.84 -5.24
CA SER A 38 8.76 7.82 -4.63
C SER A 38 7.35 8.37 -4.54
N ILE A 39 6.34 7.74 -5.14
CA ILE A 39 4.95 8.24 -5.08
C ILE A 39 4.27 7.72 -3.81
N GLU A 40 4.45 6.43 -3.52
CA GLU A 40 3.77 5.75 -2.41
C GLU A 40 4.72 4.79 -1.72
N GLU A 41 4.68 4.81 -0.39
CA GLU A 41 5.46 3.95 0.48
C GLU A 41 4.53 3.29 1.49
N MET A 42 4.55 1.96 1.55
CA MET A 42 3.75 1.20 2.49
C MET A 42 4.63 0.26 3.31
N VAL A 43 4.34 0.19 4.61
CA VAL A 43 4.98 -0.75 5.52
C VAL A 43 3.93 -1.28 6.49
N GLY A 44 3.98 -2.58 6.75
CA GLY A 44 3.05 -3.20 7.65
C GLY A 44 3.52 -4.52 8.23
N VAL A 45 2.77 -4.94 9.22
CA VAL A 45 2.99 -6.17 9.96
C VAL A 45 1.67 -6.90 10.11
N GLU A 46 1.72 -8.21 9.91
CA GLU A 46 0.62 -9.14 10.10
C GLU A 46 0.99 -10.08 11.25
N TYR A 47 0.06 -10.22 12.19
CA TYR A 47 0.08 -11.22 13.24
C TYR A 47 -1.07 -12.20 13.03
N ASP A 48 -0.75 -13.45 12.72
CA ASP A 48 -1.71 -14.50 12.43
C ASP A 48 -1.75 -15.57 13.53
N ASN A 49 -2.95 -15.90 14.00
CA ASN A 49 -3.21 -16.92 15.03
C ASN A 49 -4.27 -17.93 14.54
N CYS A 50 -4.62 -18.93 15.35
CA CYS A 50 -5.57 -19.99 14.96
C CYS A 50 -7.00 -19.48 14.71
N CYS A 51 -7.43 -18.41 15.39
CA CYS A 51 -8.81 -17.90 15.29
C CYS A 51 -8.90 -16.45 14.80
N TRP A 52 -7.80 -15.70 14.82
CA TRP A 52 -7.79 -14.29 14.43
C TRP A 52 -6.48 -13.91 13.75
N SER A 53 -6.56 -12.90 12.88
CA SER A 53 -5.42 -12.27 12.22
C SER A 53 -5.52 -10.76 12.45
N PHE A 54 -4.40 -10.13 12.76
CA PHE A 54 -4.29 -8.69 12.96
C PHE A 54 -3.30 -8.12 11.97
N ARG A 55 -3.66 -7.05 11.28
CA ARG A 55 -2.76 -6.34 10.37
C ARG A 55 -2.69 -4.88 10.77
N LEU A 56 -1.48 -4.35 10.80
CA LEU A 56 -1.22 -2.93 10.93
C LEU A 56 -0.46 -2.46 9.69
N LEU A 57 -0.97 -1.43 9.06
CA LEU A 57 -0.41 -0.83 7.85
C LEU A 57 -0.19 0.66 8.09
N ASN A 58 1.00 1.14 7.77
CA ASN A 58 1.28 2.55 7.61
C ASN A 58 1.54 2.81 6.13
N LEU A 59 0.72 3.68 5.54
CA LEU A 59 0.82 4.11 4.16
C LEU A 59 1.20 5.59 4.14
N ARG A 60 2.21 5.92 3.35
CA ARG A 60 2.66 7.27 3.11
C ARG A 60 2.51 7.56 1.62
N TYR A 61 1.81 8.64 1.30
CA TYR A 61 1.58 9.09 -0.06
C TYR A 61 1.73 10.61 -0.12
N TYR A 62 2.01 11.14 -1.30
CA TYR A 62 2.07 12.59 -1.50
C TYR A 62 0.66 13.13 -1.73
N ASP A 63 0.29 14.20 -1.00
CA ASP A 63 -0.97 14.88 -1.26
C ASP A 63 -0.82 15.81 -2.48
N ASN A 64 -1.66 15.59 -3.48
CA ASN A 64 -1.70 16.40 -4.70
C ASN A 64 -2.75 17.54 -4.60
N SER A 65 -3.30 17.78 -3.40
CA SER A 65 -4.37 18.77 -3.19
C SER A 65 -3.86 20.22 -3.21
N SER A 66 -2.56 20.44 -2.99
CA SER A 66 -1.96 21.80 -2.94
C SER A 66 -1.48 22.34 -4.30
N THR A 67 -1.32 21.49 -5.32
CA THR A 67 -0.81 21.86 -6.66
C THR A 67 -1.73 21.30 -7.75
N GLY A 68 -2.58 22.14 -8.33
CA GLY A 68 -3.68 21.70 -9.20
C GLY A 68 -3.25 20.87 -10.41
N PHE A 69 -4.06 19.86 -10.77
CA PHE A 69 -4.08 18.99 -11.97
C PHE A 69 -2.78 18.31 -12.45
N PHE A 70 -1.59 18.79 -12.09
CA PHE A 70 -0.29 18.19 -12.33
C PHE A 70 0.55 18.32 -11.04
N PRO A 71 0.89 17.21 -10.36
CA PRO A 71 1.77 17.26 -9.20
C PRO A 71 3.15 17.74 -9.65
N ASP A 72 3.59 18.91 -9.18
CA ASP A 72 4.97 19.36 -9.38
C ASP A 72 5.85 18.78 -8.28
N PHE A 73 6.46 17.62 -8.54
CA PHE A 73 7.33 16.94 -7.59
C PHE A 73 8.61 17.73 -7.20
N SER A 74 8.86 18.90 -7.79
CA SER A 74 9.96 19.80 -7.45
C SER A 74 9.59 20.85 -6.40
N ASP A 75 8.32 20.92 -6.00
CA ASP A 75 7.82 21.92 -5.06
C ASP A 75 8.21 21.56 -3.60
N PRO A 76 8.89 22.46 -2.86
CA PRO A 76 9.25 22.21 -1.46
C PRO A 76 8.04 22.09 -0.52
N ASP A 77 6.85 22.50 -0.97
CA ASP A 77 5.59 22.44 -0.21
C ASP A 77 4.77 21.15 -0.47
N LEU A 78 5.33 20.14 -1.14
CA LEU A 78 4.68 18.82 -1.25
C LEU A 78 4.55 18.15 0.12
N GLU A 79 3.38 18.30 0.72
CA GLU A 79 3.04 17.67 1.98
C GLU A 79 2.87 16.16 1.79
N LYS A 80 3.62 15.40 2.60
CA LYS A 80 3.50 13.93 2.66
C LYS A 80 2.40 13.58 3.64
N GLU A 81 1.31 13.03 3.13
CA GLU A 81 0.22 12.48 3.93
C GLU A 81 0.59 11.08 4.45
N ASN A 82 0.26 10.83 5.71
CA ASN A 82 0.49 9.54 6.37
C ASN A 82 -0.84 8.97 6.84
N SER A 83 -1.25 7.82 6.29
CA SER A 83 -2.45 7.09 6.71
C SER A 83 -2.07 5.82 7.46
N THR A 84 -2.44 5.75 8.74
CA THR A 84 -2.28 4.52 9.54
C THR A 84 -3.60 3.76 9.60
N GLN A 85 -3.55 2.48 9.32
CA GLN A 85 -4.72 1.61 9.22
C GLN A 85 -4.49 0.31 9.97
N PHE A 86 -5.57 -0.25 10.50
CA PHE A 86 -5.57 -1.56 11.12
C PHE A 86 -6.73 -2.40 10.56
N GLN A 87 -6.50 -3.71 10.49
CA GLN A 87 -7.49 -4.69 10.07
C GLN A 87 -7.47 -5.86 11.05
N VAL A 88 -8.65 -6.35 11.41
CA VAL A 88 -8.82 -7.53 12.25
C VAL A 88 -9.68 -8.54 11.51
N ILE A 89 -9.18 -9.76 11.37
CA ILE A 89 -9.85 -10.84 10.66
C ILE A 89 -10.19 -11.92 11.69
N PHE A 90 -11.47 -12.26 11.82
CA PHE A 90 -11.92 -13.40 12.61
C PHE A 90 -12.16 -14.57 11.66
N LYS A 91 -11.28 -15.57 11.72
CA LYS A 91 -11.32 -16.73 10.82
C LYS A 91 -12.65 -17.45 11.01
N GLY A 92 -13.45 -17.56 9.94
CA GLY A 92 -14.79 -18.15 9.97
C GLY A 92 -15.96 -17.22 10.33
N MET A 93 -15.74 -15.97 10.77
CA MET A 93 -16.80 -14.98 11.01
C MET A 93 -16.70 -13.73 10.12
N GLY A 94 -15.58 -13.56 9.42
CA GLY A 94 -15.33 -12.45 8.51
C GLY A 94 -14.27 -11.46 9.03
N SER A 95 -14.05 -10.37 8.27
CA SER A 95 -13.02 -9.37 8.56
C SER A 95 -13.59 -7.98 8.79
N PHE A 96 -12.97 -7.24 9.70
CA PHE A 96 -13.19 -5.81 9.91
C PHE A 96 -11.99 -5.01 9.39
N GLY A 97 -12.24 -4.06 8.48
CA GLY A 97 -11.21 -3.17 7.95
C GLY A 97 -10.49 -3.65 6.67
N SER A 98 -11.24 -4.06 5.64
CA SER A 98 -10.71 -4.57 4.34
C SER A 98 -9.85 -3.58 3.54
N ARG A 99 -9.68 -2.34 4.00
CA ARG A 99 -8.88 -1.32 3.30
C ARG A 99 -7.40 -1.71 3.17
N ILE A 100 -6.84 -2.41 4.18
CA ILE A 100 -5.46 -2.93 4.09
C ILE A 100 -5.33 -3.98 2.98
N SER A 101 -6.32 -4.87 2.84
CA SER A 101 -6.33 -5.89 1.78
C SER A 101 -6.35 -5.26 0.40
N ASN A 102 -7.19 -4.24 0.19
CA ASN A 102 -7.24 -3.51 -1.07
C ASN A 102 -5.90 -2.84 -1.43
N ILE A 103 -5.24 -2.20 -0.44
CA ILE A 103 -3.93 -1.56 -0.66
C ILE A 103 -2.86 -2.60 -0.99
N LEU A 104 -2.88 -3.75 -0.31
CA LEU A 104 -1.99 -4.85 -0.62
C LEU A 104 -2.24 -5.42 -2.02
N GLU A 105 -3.50 -5.58 -2.44
CA GLU A 105 -3.83 -6.05 -3.79
C GLU A 105 -3.38 -5.07 -4.87
N ASP A 106 -3.45 -3.76 -4.58
CA ASP A 106 -3.05 -2.70 -5.50
C ASP A 106 -1.52 -2.56 -5.62
N MET A 107 -0.81 -2.50 -4.48
CA MET A 107 0.64 -2.26 -4.45
C MET A 107 1.48 -3.54 -4.51
N VAL A 108 0.96 -4.70 -4.10
CA VAL A 108 1.69 -5.98 -4.11
C VAL A 108 1.15 -6.83 -5.25
N ARG A 109 1.87 -6.80 -6.37
CA ARG A 109 1.47 -7.52 -7.58
C ARG A 109 1.32 -9.02 -7.31
N GLY A 110 0.11 -9.53 -7.52
CA GLY A 110 -0.23 -10.94 -7.29
C GLY A 110 -0.57 -11.29 -5.85
N TYR A 111 -0.62 -10.32 -4.94
CA TYR A 111 -1.28 -10.51 -3.65
C TYR A 111 -2.76 -10.79 -3.90
N LYS A 112 -3.26 -11.79 -3.20
CA LYS A 112 -4.68 -12.09 -3.10
C LYS A 112 -4.99 -12.21 -1.63
N GLU A 113 -6.04 -11.55 -1.19
CA GLU A 113 -6.54 -11.80 0.14
C GLU A 113 -6.81 -13.30 0.32
N ARG A 114 -6.27 -13.86 1.42
CA ARG A 114 -6.58 -15.24 1.80
C ARG A 114 -7.97 -15.23 2.40
N GLU A 115 -8.90 -15.95 1.77
CA GLU A 115 -10.17 -16.31 2.38
C GLU A 115 -9.88 -17.26 3.55
N TYR A 116 -10.38 -16.90 4.75
CA TYR A 116 -10.20 -17.65 6.00
C TYR A 116 -11.53 -18.10 6.59
#